data_AF-A0A9D5DEM4-F1
#
_entry.id   AF-A0A9D5DEM4-F1
#
_cell.length_a   1.000
_cell.length_b   1.000
_cell.length_c   1.000
_cell.angle_alpha   90.00
_cell.angle_beta   90.00
_cell.angle_gamma   90.00
#
_symmetry.space_group_name_H-M   'P 1'
#
loop_
_entity.id
_entity.type
_entity.pdbx_description
1 polymer ?
#
loop_
_entity_poly.entity_id
_entity_poly.type
_entity_poly.pdbx_seq_one_letter_code
_entity_poly.pdbx_strand_id
1 'polypeptide(L)'
;MQQAAADVLMSRQVDRTGERTLAVVTKVDMAPVGLHEKVMADDVKIGLGYVCVRNRVGDESYDEARAEEAKLFETHPLLSKMDKSIVGIPVLAQKLMQIQAASIAKCLPDIVKKINVKLSFC
;
A
#
# COMPACT_ATOMS: atom_id res chain seq x y z
N MET A 1 -3.34 16.07 3.93
CA MET A 1 -2.10 15.64 3.23
C MET A 1 -0.81 15.85 4.04
N GLN A 2 -0.76 16.66 5.12
CA GLN A 2 0.46 16.85 5.91
C GLN A 2 0.95 15.61 6.70
N GLN A 3 0.10 14.60 6.94
CA GLN A 3 0.49 13.43 7.73
C GLN A 3 1.30 12.36 6.96
N ALA A 4 1.03 12.17 5.66
CA ALA A 4 1.63 11.07 4.89
C ALA A 4 3.15 11.25 4.66
N ALA A 5 3.64 12.48 4.62
CA ALA A 5 5.06 12.76 4.41
C ALA A 5 5.92 12.33 5.62
N ALA A 6 5.40 12.45 6.85
CA ALA A 6 6.16 12.10 8.06
C ALA A 6 6.39 10.59 8.17
N ASP A 7 5.35 9.79 7.89
CA ASP A 7 5.43 8.32 8.01
C ASP A 7 6.34 7.72 6.92
N VAL A 8 6.33 8.28 5.71
CA VAL A 8 7.25 7.85 4.66
C VAL A 8 8.70 8.20 5.01
N LEU A 9 8.95 9.36 5.64
CA LEU A 9 10.28 9.73 6.14
C LEU A 9 10.76 8.76 7.25
N MET A 10 9.87 8.29 8.11
CA MET A 10 10.21 7.26 9.11
C MET A 10 10.57 5.92 8.45
N SER A 11 9.81 5.50 7.43
CA SER A 11 10.13 4.25 6.70
C SER A 11 11.54 4.31 6.09
N ARG A 12 11.97 5.46 5.57
CA ARG A 12 13.32 5.61 4.99
C ARG A 12 14.46 5.44 5.99
N GLN A 13 14.23 5.60 7.29
CA GLN A 13 15.26 5.34 8.30
C GLN A 13 15.65 3.85 8.33
N VAL A 14 14.67 2.98 8.07
CA VAL A 14 14.84 1.52 8.12
C VAL A 14 14.82 0.85 6.74
N ASP A 15 14.37 1.55 5.70
CA ASP A 15 14.27 1.08 4.31
C ASP A 15 14.67 2.19 3.32
N ARG A 16 15.98 2.51 3.28
CA ARG A 16 16.50 3.64 2.49
C ARG A 16 16.20 3.56 0.99
N THR A 17 16.12 2.35 0.45
CA THR A 17 15.83 2.08 -0.98
C THR A 17 14.34 1.99 -1.28
N GLY A 18 13.47 1.91 -0.26
CA GLY A 18 12.02 1.77 -0.43
C GLY A 18 11.58 0.42 -0.98
N GLU A 19 12.48 -0.56 -1.14
CA GLU A 19 12.21 -1.86 -1.76
C GLU A 19 11.20 -2.72 -1.00
N ARG A 20 10.98 -2.43 0.29
CA ARG A 20 10.04 -3.17 1.15
C ARG A 20 8.88 -2.30 1.60
N THR A 21 8.77 -1.08 1.07
CA THR A 21 7.76 -0.11 1.48
C THR A 21 6.67 -0.06 0.42
N LEU A 22 5.41 -0.23 0.85
CA LEU A 22 4.21 0.04 0.06
C LEU A 22 3.52 1.28 0.67
N ALA A 23 3.26 2.31 -0.13
CA ALA A 23 2.53 3.47 0.35
C ALA A 23 1.03 3.33 0.12
N VAL A 24 0.25 3.51 1.17
CA VAL A 24 -1.22 3.54 1.10
C VAL A 24 -1.71 4.96 1.29
N VAL A 25 -2.30 5.53 0.25
CA VAL A 25 -2.91 6.86 0.30
C VAL A 25 -4.37 6.72 0.66
N THR A 26 -4.75 7.29 1.80
CA THR A 26 -6.10 7.19 2.38
C THR A 26 -6.85 8.51 2.22
N LYS A 27 -8.19 8.46 2.36
CA LYS A 27 -9.07 9.63 2.28
C LYS A 27 -8.93 10.42 0.97
N VAL A 28 -8.81 9.71 -0.16
CA VAL A 28 -8.59 10.32 -1.48
C VAL A 28 -9.75 11.19 -1.97
N ASP A 29 -10.93 11.00 -1.38
CA ASP A 29 -12.14 11.80 -1.56
C ASP A 29 -12.01 13.23 -1.04
N MET A 30 -11.21 13.46 0.01
CA MET A 30 -11.08 14.78 0.64
C MET A 30 -10.16 15.75 -0.11
N ALA A 31 -9.20 15.23 -0.89
CA ALA A 31 -8.24 16.05 -1.62
C ALA A 31 -7.79 15.37 -2.92
N PRO A 32 -8.69 15.25 -3.92
CA PRO A 32 -8.39 14.56 -5.18
C PRO A 32 -7.50 15.37 -6.13
N VAL A 33 -7.43 16.69 -5.95
CA VAL A 33 -6.64 17.60 -6.81
C VAL A 33 -5.15 17.41 -6.55
N GLY A 34 -4.37 17.15 -7.60
CA GLY A 34 -2.91 16.97 -7.49
C GLY A 34 -2.49 15.59 -6.97
N LEU A 35 -3.44 14.68 -6.70
CA LEU A 35 -3.12 13.35 -6.17
C LEU A 35 -2.53 12.44 -7.25
N HIS A 36 -3.14 12.43 -8.43
CA HIS A 36 -2.69 11.58 -9.53
C HIS A 36 -1.25 11.93 -9.94
N GLU A 37 -0.94 13.23 -10.06
CA GLU A 37 0.39 13.71 -10.42
C GLU A 37 1.44 13.29 -9.38
N LYS A 38 1.13 13.40 -8.09
CA LYS A 38 2.05 13.00 -7.00
C LYS A 38 2.31 11.50 -6.95
N VAL A 39 1.28 10.70 -7.20
CA VAL A 39 1.40 9.24 -7.22
C VAL A 39 2.21 8.78 -8.44
N MET A 40 2.01 9.41 -9.60
CA MET A 40 2.71 9.08 -10.84
C MET A 40 4.15 9.59 -10.87
N ALA A 41 4.43 10.73 -10.25
CA ALA A 41 5.78 11.28 -10.16
C ALA A 41 6.73 10.41 -9.33
N ASP A 42 6.19 9.54 -8.47
CA ASP A 42 6.94 8.74 -7.49
C ASP A 42 8.01 9.58 -6.77
N ASP A 43 7.61 10.77 -6.30
CA ASP A 43 8.51 11.76 -5.70
C ASP A 43 9.35 11.18 -4.53
N VAL A 44 8.90 10.06 -3.95
CA VAL A 44 9.52 9.44 -2.78
C VAL A 44 10.21 8.10 -3.07
N LYS A 45 10.25 7.64 -4.33
CA LYS A 45 10.90 6.39 -4.78
C LYS A 45 10.48 5.18 -3.96
N ILE A 46 9.20 4.82 -4.03
CA ILE A 46 8.64 3.71 -3.25
C ILE A 46 8.64 2.44 -4.11
N GLY A 47 9.50 1.48 -3.75
CA GLY A 47 9.79 0.31 -4.59
C GLY A 47 8.59 -0.62 -4.83
N LEU A 48 7.65 -0.74 -3.88
CA LEU A 48 6.42 -1.53 -4.08
C LEU A 48 5.26 -0.68 -4.63
N GLY A 49 5.49 0.62 -4.85
CA GLY A 49 4.54 1.58 -5.40
C GLY A 49 3.53 2.11 -4.39
N TYR A 50 2.39 2.57 -4.92
CA TYR A 50 1.31 3.21 -4.17
C TYR A 50 -0.01 2.47 -4.38
N VAL A 51 -0.88 2.55 -3.39
CA VAL A 51 -2.30 2.17 -3.51
C VAL A 51 -3.17 3.26 -2.90
N CYS A 52 -4.15 3.74 -3.64
CA CYS A 52 -5.10 4.76 -3.23
C CYS A 52 -6.41 4.10 -2.78
N VAL A 53 -6.93 4.49 -1.61
CA VAL A 53 -8.16 3.92 -1.04
C VAL A 53 -9.06 5.00 -0.45
N ARG A 54 -10.38 4.74 -0.48
CA ARG A 54 -11.39 5.52 0.25
C ARG A 54 -11.57 4.90 1.63
N ASN A 55 -11.64 5.73 2.66
CA ASN A 55 -11.93 5.25 4.00
C ASN A 55 -13.45 5.05 4.15
N ARG A 56 -13.85 4.12 5.01
CA ARG A 56 -15.22 4.05 5.51
C ARG A 56 -15.60 5.37 6.18
N VAL A 57 -16.77 5.92 5.86
CA VAL A 57 -17.26 7.19 6.41
C VAL A 57 -18.59 6.95 7.14
N GLY A 58 -18.76 7.58 8.30
CA GLY A 58 -20.00 7.47 9.10
C GLY A 58 -20.33 6.03 9.47
N ASP A 59 -21.61 5.68 9.34
CA ASP A 59 -22.16 4.37 9.76
C ASP A 59 -22.34 3.37 8.59
N GLU A 60 -21.77 3.63 7.42
CA GLU A 60 -21.78 2.71 6.26
C GLU A 60 -21.37 1.30 6.67
N SER A 61 -22.00 0.25 6.16
CA SER A 61 -21.52 -1.13 6.27
C SER A 61 -20.24 -1.36 5.45
N TYR A 62 -19.57 -2.49 5.64
CA TYR A 62 -18.37 -2.82 4.86
C TYR A 62 -18.66 -2.97 3.36
N ASP A 63 -19.82 -3.53 3.01
CA ASP A 63 -20.20 -3.72 1.60
C ASP A 63 -20.61 -2.39 0.96
N GLU A 64 -21.31 -1.51 1.67
CA GLU A 64 -21.61 -0.15 1.22
C GLU A 64 -20.33 0.66 1.01
N ALA A 65 -19.39 0.61 1.95
CA ALA A 65 -18.12 1.32 1.83
C ALA A 65 -17.31 0.85 0.61
N ARG A 66 -17.33 -0.45 0.30
CA ARG A 66 -16.70 -1.02 -0.92
C ARG A 66 -17.40 -0.57 -2.19
N ALA A 67 -18.74 -0.57 -2.20
CA ALA A 67 -19.52 -0.13 -3.36
C ALA A 67 -19.28 1.35 -3.67
N GLU A 68 -19.29 2.20 -2.64
CA GLU A 68 -19.03 3.63 -2.79
C GLU A 68 -17.56 3.92 -3.14
N GLU A 69 -16.61 3.11 -2.67
CA GLU A 69 -15.21 3.20 -3.13
C GLU A 69 -15.09 2.88 -4.64
N ALA A 70 -15.69 1.78 -5.10
CA ALA A 70 -15.68 1.42 -6.52
C ALA A 70 -16.30 2.53 -7.37
N LYS A 71 -17.46 3.04 -6.96
CA LYS A 71 -18.16 4.15 -7.61
C LYS A 71 -17.31 5.43 -7.64
N LEU A 72 -16.59 5.75 -6.57
CA LEU A 72 -15.69 6.90 -6.52
C LEU A 72 -14.61 6.79 -7.61
N PHE A 73 -13.94 5.64 -7.70
CA PHE A 73 -12.88 5.41 -8.70
C PHE A 73 -13.42 5.19 -10.12
N GLU A 74 -14.72 4.97 -10.32
CA GLU A 74 -15.31 4.90 -11.66
C GLU A 74 -15.83 6.25 -12.16
N THR A 75 -16.41 7.06 -11.28
CA THR A 75 -17.20 8.23 -11.67
C THR A 75 -16.49 9.56 -11.45
N HIS A 76 -15.56 9.64 -10.48
CA HIS A 76 -14.97 10.91 -10.10
C HIS A 76 -13.99 11.44 -11.18
N PRO A 77 -14.16 12.67 -11.72
CA PRO A 77 -13.43 13.15 -12.91
C PRO A 77 -11.90 13.08 -12.87
N LEU A 78 -11.32 13.14 -11.66
CA LEU A 78 -9.88 13.06 -11.43
C LEU A 78 -9.42 11.65 -11.02
N LEU A 79 -10.24 10.92 -10.26
CA LEU A 79 -9.82 9.64 -9.68
C LEU A 79 -10.07 8.49 -10.65
N SER A 80 -11.05 8.63 -11.55
CA SER A 80 -11.34 7.64 -12.60
C SER A 80 -10.27 7.54 -13.68
N LYS A 81 -9.36 8.51 -13.74
CA LYS A 81 -8.18 8.49 -14.61
C LYS A 81 -7.01 7.70 -14.02
N MET A 82 -7.08 7.32 -12.75
CA MET A 82 -6.03 6.54 -12.11
C MET A 82 -6.05 5.10 -12.60
N ASP A 83 -4.87 4.47 -12.61
CA ASP A 83 -4.74 3.08 -13.02
C ASP A 83 -5.47 2.15 -12.04
N LYS A 84 -6.29 1.23 -12.59
CA LYS A 84 -7.07 0.29 -11.80
C LYS A 84 -6.22 -0.65 -10.94
N SER A 85 -4.94 -0.83 -11.28
CA SER A 85 -3.97 -1.64 -10.53
C SER A 85 -3.40 -0.97 -9.27
N ILE A 86 -3.74 0.30 -9.03
CA ILE A 86 -3.26 1.09 -7.88
C ILE A 86 -4.40 1.71 -7.07
N VAL A 87 -5.66 1.34 -7.30
CA VAL A 87 -6.82 1.89 -6.59
C VAL A 87 -7.69 0.80 -5.98
N GLY A 88 -8.24 1.09 -4.81
CA GLY A 88 -9.25 0.28 -4.15
C GLY A 88 -8.71 -0.76 -3.17
N ILE A 89 -9.55 -1.11 -2.19
CA ILE A 89 -9.29 -2.10 -1.16
C ILE A 89 -8.99 -3.50 -1.73
N PRO A 90 -9.68 -4.01 -2.79
CA PRO A 90 -9.37 -5.32 -3.34
C PRO A 90 -7.92 -5.43 -3.85
N VAL A 91 -7.46 -4.37 -4.52
CA VAL A 91 -6.09 -4.27 -5.03
C VAL A 91 -5.08 -4.17 -3.90
N LEU A 92 -5.39 -3.39 -2.86
CA LEU A 92 -4.55 -3.31 -1.66
C LEU A 92 -4.39 -4.70 -1.02
N ALA A 93 -5.49 -5.42 -0.81
CA ALA A 93 -5.47 -6.75 -0.20
C ALA A 93 -4.64 -7.74 -1.02
N GLN A 94 -4.80 -7.73 -2.35
CA GLN A 94 -4.03 -8.58 -3.24
C GLN A 94 -2.52 -8.27 -3.19
N LYS A 95 -2.14 -6.99 -3.25
CA LYS A 95 -0.73 -6.58 -3.18
C LYS A 95 -0.11 -6.98 -1.84
N LEU A 96 -0.80 -6.75 -0.72
CA LEU A 96 -0.31 -7.15 0.60
C LEU A 96 -0.08 -8.66 0.70
N MET A 97 -1.01 -9.47 0.18
CA MET A 97 -0.87 -10.93 0.15
C MET A 97 0.35 -11.36 -0.67
N GLN A 98 0.56 -10.77 -1.86
CA GLN A 98 1.72 -11.07 -2.70
C GLN A 98 3.04 -10.67 -2.02
N ILE A 99 3.10 -9.49 -1.42
CA ILE A 99 4.29 -9.00 -0.69
C ILE A 99 4.62 -9.92 0.48
N GLN A 100 3.60 -10.34 1.23
CA GLN A 100 3.78 -11.24 2.36
C GLN A 100 4.26 -12.62 1.91
N ALA A 101 3.66 -13.19 0.87
CA ALA A 101 4.06 -14.48 0.31
C ALA A 101 5.52 -14.46 -0.20
N ALA A 102 5.91 -13.41 -0.93
CA ALA A 102 7.27 -13.23 -1.40
C ALA A 102 8.27 -13.08 -0.24
N SER A 103 7.90 -12.35 0.81
CA SER A 103 8.73 -12.19 2.01
C SER A 103 8.94 -13.51 2.75
N ILE A 104 7.88 -14.32 2.90
CA ILE A 104 7.98 -15.65 3.52
C ILE A 104 8.88 -16.55 2.69
N ALA A 105 8.66 -16.63 1.38
CA ALA A 105 9.45 -17.48 0.48
C ALA A 105 10.95 -17.13 0.52
N LYS A 106 11.29 -15.83 0.61
CA LYS A 106 12.67 -15.36 0.71
C LYS A 106 13.32 -15.69 2.05
N CYS A 107 12.59 -15.54 3.16
CA CYS A 107 13.15 -15.69 4.50
C CYS A 107 13.18 -17.14 5.01
N LEU A 108 12.29 -18.01 4.51
CA LEU A 108 12.12 -19.36 5.04
C LEU A 108 13.40 -20.23 4.98
N PRO A 109 14.18 -20.24 3.89
CA PRO A 109 15.42 -21.03 3.83
C PRO A 109 16.44 -20.62 4.90
N ASP A 110 16.60 -19.31 5.11
CA ASP A 110 17.53 -18.77 6.10
C ASP A 110 17.08 -19.06 7.53
N ILE A 111 15.76 -19.02 7.79
CA ILE A 111 15.18 -19.40 9.08
C ILE A 111 15.49 -20.87 9.37
N VAL A 112 15.24 -21.77 8.42
CA VAL A 112 15.55 -23.20 8.56
C VAL A 112 17.03 -23.43 8.83
N LYS A 113 17.92 -22.76 8.09
CA LYS A 113 19.37 -22.84 8.31
C LYS A 113 19.76 -22.38 9.71
N LYS A 114 19.21 -21.26 10.18
CA LYS A 114 19.47 -20.73 11.54
C LYS A 114 18.99 -21.68 12.64
N ILE A 115 17.85 -22.34 12.45
CA ILE A 115 17.33 -23.34 13.40
C ILE A 115 18.29 -24.54 13.47
N ASN A 116 18.69 -25.10 12.33
CA ASN A 116 19.59 -26.25 12.29
C ASN A 116 20.95 -25.96 12.90
N VAL A 117 21.50 -24.75 12.66
CA VAL A 117 22.73 -24.31 13.32
C VAL A 117 22.56 -24.28 14.84
N LYS A 118 21.47 -23.72 15.37
CA LYS A 118 21.23 -23.70 16.83
C LYS A 118 21.09 -25.10 17.42
N LEU A 119 20.40 -26.01 16.71
CA LEU A 119 20.24 -27.40 17.15
C LEU A 119 21.55 -28.17 17.17
N SER A 120 22.52 -27.83 16.31
CA SER A 120 23.84 -28.48 16.32
C SER A 120 24.73 -28.13 17.51
N PHE A 121 24.35 -27.13 18.32
CA PHE A 121 25.04 -26.75 19.57
C PHE A 121 24.34 -27.31 20.83
N CYS A 122 23.30 -28.13 20.65
CA CYS A 122 22.64 -28.89 21.71
C CYS A 122 23.08 -30.36 21.65
#